data_AF-A0A6M0FWB0-F1
#
_entry.id   AF-A0A6M0FWB0-F1
#
_cell.length_a   1.000
_cell.length_b   1.000
_cell.length_c   1.000
_cell.angle_alpha   90.00
_cell.angle_beta   90.00
_cell.angle_gamma   90.00
#
_symmetry.space_group_name_H-M   'P 1'
#
loop_
_entity.id
_entity.type
_entity.pdbx_description
1 polymer ?
#
loop_
_entity_poly.entity_id
_entity_poly.type
_entity_poly.pdbx_seq_one_letter_code
_entity_poly.pdbx_strand_id
1 'polypeptide(L)'
;MLFTETQLKGAFIIDLEPKTDNRGFFARAFCQKEFEAHGLKPTVAQCNLAFTHKQGTLRGMHYQVPPAAEAKLFRCTKGANYHVIIDLRPESPTYLQYVGVELTPENRRTLYVPEMFAHGYQTQMDNCEALYQVSEFYTPGCEKGLRYDDPTLGIAWPLPVSEITDKDLSWPLL
;
A
#
# COMPACT_ATOMS: atom_id res chain seq x y z
N MET A 1 -6.33 17.69 3.02
CA MET A 1 -6.33 16.27 3.40
C MET A 1 -5.48 16.17 4.66
N LEU A 2 -5.71 15.18 5.52
CA LEU A 2 -4.93 15.06 6.77
C LEU A 2 -3.81 14.06 6.58
N PHE A 3 -2.56 14.52 6.56
CA PHE A 3 -1.37 13.69 6.38
C PHE A 3 -0.75 13.38 7.75
N THR A 4 -0.60 12.09 8.06
CA THR A 4 0.08 11.59 9.25
C THR A 4 1.26 10.74 8.79
N GLU A 5 2.49 11.20 9.03
CA GLU A 5 3.69 10.40 8.75
C GLU A 5 3.69 9.16 9.65
N THR A 6 3.95 7.98 9.07
CA THR A 6 4.04 6.73 9.84
C THR A 6 5.38 6.63 10.55
N GLN A 7 5.62 5.51 11.25
CA GLN A 7 6.95 5.21 11.77
C GLN A 7 8.01 5.01 10.69
N LEU A 8 7.61 4.74 9.43
CA LEU A 8 8.54 4.62 8.31
C LEU A 8 8.71 5.97 7.61
N LYS A 9 9.97 6.40 7.46
CA LYS A 9 10.27 7.76 6.98
C LYS A 9 9.71 7.99 5.57
N GLY A 10 8.89 9.02 5.40
CA GLY A 10 8.29 9.38 4.11
C GLY A 10 7.04 8.59 3.72
N ALA A 11 6.64 7.57 4.47
CA ALA A 11 5.37 6.89 4.27
C ALA A 11 4.27 7.57 5.09
N PHE A 12 3.08 7.75 4.51
CA PHE A 12 2.00 8.53 5.12
C PHE A 12 0.69 7.77 5.14
N ILE A 13 -0.03 7.93 6.24
CA ILE A 13 -1.46 7.69 6.32
C ILE A 13 -2.17 9.00 5.99
N ILE A 14 -3.13 8.95 5.08
CA ILE A 14 -3.85 10.11 4.59
C ILE A 14 -5.34 9.90 4.83
N ASP A 15 -5.90 10.69 5.75
CA ASP A 15 -7.32 10.70 6.09
C ASP A 15 -8.05 11.83 5.31
N LEU A 16 -9.33 11.60 5.01
CA LEU A 16 -10.16 12.58 4.29
C LEU A 16 -10.57 13.73 5.21
N GLU A 17 -10.75 14.92 4.63
CA GLU A 17 -11.42 16.06 5.27
C GLU A 17 -12.82 16.23 4.66
N PRO A 18 -13.84 15.55 5.20
CA PRO A 18 -15.18 15.57 4.63
C PRO A 18 -15.89 16.91 4.88
N LYS A 19 -16.48 17.45 3.82
CA LYS A 19 -17.51 18.50 3.89
C LYS A 19 -18.87 17.84 3.80
N THR A 20 -19.61 17.84 4.89
CA THR A 20 -20.86 17.07 5.05
C THR A 20 -22.08 17.95 4.84
N ASP A 21 -23.10 17.41 4.17
CA ASP A 21 -24.44 17.98 4.07
C ASP A 21 -25.50 16.86 4.14
N ASN A 22 -26.78 17.20 3.91
CA ASN A 22 -27.88 16.24 3.99
C ASN A 22 -27.86 15.12 2.94
N ARG A 23 -27.01 15.21 1.90
CA ARG A 23 -26.83 14.18 0.86
C ARG A 23 -25.70 13.21 1.18
N GLY A 24 -24.84 13.52 2.15
CA GLY A 24 -23.63 12.78 2.45
C GLY A 24 -22.44 13.72 2.66
N PHE A 25 -21.29 13.41 2.08
CA PHE A 25 -20.12 14.28 2.16
C PHE A 25 -19.35 14.35 0.84
N PHE A 26 -18.57 15.41 0.69
CA PHE A 26 -17.57 15.57 -0.36
C PHE A 26 -16.19 15.73 0.28
N ALA A 27 -15.19 15.03 -0.25
CA ALA A 27 -13.80 15.19 0.15
C ALA A 27 -12.88 15.03 -1.06
N ARG A 28 -11.73 15.72 -1.02
CA ARG A 28 -10.64 15.45 -1.97
C ARG A 28 -9.92 14.18 -1.52
N ALA A 29 -9.83 13.19 -2.40
CA ALA A 29 -9.12 11.93 -2.14
C ALA A 29 -7.67 11.94 -2.64
N PHE A 30 -7.33 12.90 -3.50
CA PHE A 30 -5.98 13.17 -3.99
C PHE A 30 -5.88 14.67 -4.32
N CYS A 31 -4.72 15.27 -4.04
CA CYS A 31 -4.44 16.65 -4.40
C CYS A 31 -2.94 16.83 -4.63
N GLN A 32 -2.53 16.95 -5.89
CA GLN A 32 -1.12 17.12 -6.27
C GLN A 32 -0.41 18.22 -5.46
N LYS A 33 -1.03 19.40 -5.31
CA LYS A 33 -0.43 20.51 -4.54
C LYS A 33 -0.18 20.18 -3.07
N GLU A 34 -1.06 19.40 -2.43
CA GLU A 34 -0.86 19.00 -1.04
C GLU A 34 0.19 17.90 -0.92
N PHE A 35 0.27 16.99 -1.89
CA PHE A 35 1.33 15.99 -1.93
C PHE A 35 2.70 16.67 -2.08
N GLU A 36 2.83 17.60 -3.03
CA GLU A 36 4.06 18.40 -3.22
C GLU A 36 4.45 19.17 -1.96
N ALA A 37 3.48 19.77 -1.25
CA ALA A 37 3.72 20.48 0.00
C ALA A 37 4.27 19.59 1.14
N HIS A 38 4.04 18.27 1.06
CA HIS A 38 4.59 17.27 1.98
C HIS A 38 5.81 16.54 1.42
N GLY A 39 6.35 16.98 0.26
CA GLY A 39 7.49 16.34 -0.40
C GLY A 39 7.18 14.97 -1.01
N LEU A 40 5.90 14.69 -1.30
CA LEU A 40 5.44 13.42 -1.88
C LEU A 40 5.37 13.52 -3.40
N LYS A 41 5.70 12.43 -4.09
CA LYS A 41 5.58 12.32 -5.55
C LYS A 41 4.09 12.33 -5.95
N PRO A 42 3.60 13.34 -6.69
CA PRO A 42 2.19 13.46 -7.05
C PRO A 42 1.85 12.81 -8.40
N THR A 43 2.82 12.25 -9.11
CA THR A 43 2.61 11.66 -10.42
C THR A 43 1.71 10.42 -10.32
N VAL A 44 0.72 10.34 -11.20
CA VAL A 44 -0.14 9.16 -11.38
C VAL A 44 -0.02 8.71 -12.83
N ALA A 45 0.77 7.67 -13.07
CA ALA A 45 0.93 7.07 -14.39
C ALA A 45 -0.22 6.09 -14.69
N GLN A 46 -0.70 5.39 -13.66
CA GLN A 46 -1.72 4.35 -13.79
C GLN A 46 -2.53 4.21 -12.50
N CYS A 47 -3.77 3.75 -12.65
CA CYS A 47 -4.64 3.35 -11.55
C CYS A 47 -5.02 1.87 -11.71
N ASN A 48 -5.01 1.13 -10.61
CA ASN A 48 -5.26 -0.30 -10.58
C ASN A 48 -6.37 -0.61 -9.58
N LEU A 49 -7.18 -1.61 -9.91
CA LEU A 49 -8.21 -2.16 -9.03
C LEU A 49 -7.99 -3.66 -8.92
N ALA A 50 -7.84 -4.16 -7.70
CA ALA A 50 -7.74 -5.58 -7.41
C ALA A 50 -8.95 -6.03 -6.60
N PHE A 51 -9.75 -6.93 -7.17
CA PHE A 51 -10.82 -7.62 -6.44
C PHE A 51 -10.32 -8.96 -5.92
N THR A 52 -10.68 -9.31 -4.69
CA THR A 52 -10.22 -10.52 -4.03
C THR A 52 -11.39 -11.21 -3.32
N HIS A 53 -11.63 -12.47 -3.68
CA HIS A 53 -12.85 -13.19 -3.30
C HIS A 53 -12.88 -13.60 -1.83
N LYS A 54 -11.78 -14.13 -1.30
CA LYS A 54 -11.76 -14.77 0.02
C LYS A 54 -11.05 -13.92 1.06
N GLN A 55 -11.52 -14.02 2.30
CA GLN A 55 -10.79 -13.58 3.49
C GLN A 55 -9.47 -14.36 3.63
N GLY A 56 -8.42 -13.69 4.11
CA GLY A 56 -7.10 -14.27 4.36
C GLY A 56 -6.23 -14.38 3.11
N THR A 57 -6.73 -13.98 1.93
CA THR A 57 -5.93 -13.96 0.70
C THR A 57 -4.85 -12.88 0.83
N LEU A 58 -3.62 -13.24 0.50
CA LEU A 58 -2.46 -12.35 0.53
C LEU A 58 -1.97 -12.05 -0.89
N ARG A 59 -1.64 -10.79 -1.15
CA ARG A 59 -0.92 -10.35 -2.35
C ARG A 59 0.32 -9.57 -1.93
N GLY A 60 1.49 -9.95 -2.42
CA GLY A 60 2.74 -9.30 -2.07
C GLY A 60 3.82 -10.26 -1.55
N MET A 61 4.99 -9.75 -1.18
CA MET A 61 5.34 -8.31 -1.16
C MET A 61 5.93 -7.89 -2.51
N HIS A 62 5.54 -6.73 -3.04
CA HIS A 62 5.97 -6.27 -4.38
C HIS A 62 6.56 -4.86 -4.36
N TYR A 63 7.50 -4.60 -5.24
CA TYR A 63 8.05 -3.27 -5.53
C TYR A 63 8.71 -3.23 -6.91
N GLN A 64 8.96 -2.04 -7.44
CA GLN A 64 9.85 -1.87 -8.59
C GLN A 64 11.12 -1.13 -8.16
N VAL A 65 12.24 -1.51 -8.76
CA VAL A 65 13.55 -0.87 -8.56
C VAL A 65 13.88 0.11 -9.70
N PRO A 66 14.84 1.02 -9.52
CA PRO A 66 15.33 1.86 -10.60
C PRO A 66 15.72 1.05 -11.85
N PRO A 67 15.43 1.55 -13.06
CA PRO A 67 14.95 2.91 -13.36
C PRO A 67 13.43 3.12 -13.22
N ALA A 68 12.65 2.10 -12.83
CA ALA A 68 11.19 2.17 -12.78
C ALA A 68 10.63 2.15 -11.34
N ALA A 69 11.36 2.73 -10.39
CA ALA A 69 10.90 2.81 -9.00
C ALA A 69 9.59 3.60 -8.92
N GLU A 70 8.66 3.12 -8.10
CA GLU A 70 7.29 3.64 -8.07
C GLU A 70 6.84 3.97 -6.65
N ALA A 71 6.18 5.12 -6.51
CA ALA A 71 5.35 5.41 -5.35
C ALA A 71 3.92 4.93 -5.60
N LYS A 72 3.23 4.51 -4.54
CA LYS A 72 1.86 4.00 -4.61
C LYS A 72 0.95 4.67 -3.60
N LEU A 73 -0.34 4.71 -3.91
CA LEU A 73 -1.36 5.28 -3.05
C LEU A 73 -2.54 4.33 -2.94
N PHE A 74 -2.65 3.60 -1.83
CA PHE A 74 -3.63 2.53 -1.62
C PHE A 74 -4.88 2.98 -0.87
N ARG A 75 -6.04 2.51 -1.33
CA ARG A 75 -7.33 2.70 -0.68
C ARG A 75 -8.17 1.42 -0.80
N CYS A 76 -8.94 1.13 0.24
CA CYS A 76 -9.97 0.09 0.19
C CYS A 76 -11.32 0.71 -0.20
N THR A 77 -11.94 0.23 -1.27
CA THR A 77 -13.26 0.69 -1.73
C THR A 77 -14.39 -0.27 -1.37
N LYS A 78 -14.06 -1.50 -1.01
CA LYS A 78 -15.00 -2.53 -0.55
C LYS A 78 -14.30 -3.52 0.38
N GLY A 79 -14.97 -3.92 1.46
CA GLY A 79 -14.46 -4.89 2.41
C GLY A 79 -13.41 -4.29 3.36
N ALA A 80 -12.39 -5.05 3.73
CA ALA A 80 -11.33 -4.59 4.62
C ALA A 80 -10.00 -5.25 4.24
N ASN A 81 -8.95 -4.45 4.12
CA ASN A 81 -7.60 -4.92 3.77
C ASN A 81 -6.62 -4.48 4.85
N TYR A 82 -5.76 -5.39 5.31
CA TYR A 82 -4.61 -5.07 6.14
C TYR A 82 -3.38 -4.91 5.24
N HIS A 83 -2.95 -3.68 5.01
CA HIS A 83 -1.81 -3.34 4.15
C HIS A 83 -0.52 -3.27 4.97
N VAL A 84 0.51 -3.97 4.51
CA VAL A 84 1.86 -3.90 5.06
C VAL A 84 2.78 -3.24 4.05
N ILE A 85 3.66 -2.37 4.54
CA ILE A 85 4.76 -1.80 3.77
C ILE A 85 6.07 -1.94 4.52
N ILE A 86 7.17 -2.08 3.77
CA ILE A 86 8.51 -2.34 4.28
C ILE A 86 9.47 -1.38 3.60
N ASP A 87 10.28 -0.69 4.37
CA ASP A 87 11.29 0.22 3.85
C ASP A 87 12.52 -0.56 3.36
N LEU A 88 12.79 -0.54 2.05
CA LEU A 88 13.92 -1.24 1.45
C LEU A 88 15.06 -0.31 1.02
N ARG A 89 15.09 0.93 1.53
CA ARG A 89 16.16 1.89 1.26
C ARG A 89 17.32 1.68 2.25
N PRO A 90 18.51 1.21 1.82
CA PRO A 90 19.61 0.89 2.74
C PRO A 90 20.10 2.07 3.58
N GLU A 91 19.96 3.29 3.08
CA GLU A 91 20.34 4.54 3.74
C GLU A 91 19.27 5.08 4.70
N SER A 92 18.08 4.47 4.73
CA SER A 92 16.97 4.95 5.55
C SER A 92 17.18 4.59 7.03
N PRO A 93 16.85 5.50 7.97
CA PRO A 93 16.85 5.18 9.41
C PRO A 93 15.80 4.11 9.77
N THR A 94 14.85 3.83 8.88
CA THR A 94 13.79 2.84 9.06
C THR A 94 13.97 1.61 8.17
N TYR A 95 15.17 1.39 7.63
CA TYR A 95 15.49 0.24 6.77
C TYR A 95 15.09 -1.10 7.42
N LEU A 96 14.42 -1.95 6.64
CA LEU A 96 13.85 -3.25 7.04
C LEU A 96 12.79 -3.21 8.15
N GLN A 97 12.35 -2.01 8.56
CA GLN A 97 11.17 -1.88 9.40
C GLN A 97 9.91 -1.94 8.54
N TYR A 98 8.81 -2.43 9.13
CA TYR A 98 7.51 -2.46 8.49
C TYR A 98 6.47 -1.69 9.32
N VAL A 99 5.36 -1.34 8.67
CA VAL A 99 4.13 -0.91 9.34
C VAL A 99 2.95 -1.59 8.67
N GLY A 100 1.96 -2.00 9.48
CA GLY A 100 0.69 -2.52 9.02
C GLY A 100 -0.45 -1.54 9.29
N VAL A 101 -1.33 -1.35 8.31
CA VAL A 101 -2.42 -0.38 8.34
C VAL A 101 -3.69 -1.02 7.80
N GLU A 102 -4.77 -0.95 8.57
CA GLU A 102 -6.09 -1.35 8.12
C GLU A 102 -6.73 -0.26 7.23
N LEU A 103 -7.14 -0.64 6.02
CA LEU A 103 -7.85 0.20 5.07
C LEU A 103 -9.26 -0.37 4.86
N THR A 104 -10.28 0.46 5.09
CA THR A 104 -11.69 0.08 4.88
C THR A 104 -12.50 1.22 4.24
N PRO A 105 -13.66 0.94 3.61
CA PRO A 105 -14.59 1.95 3.13
C PRO A 105 -15.16 2.85 4.23
N GLU A 106 -15.16 2.38 5.47
CA GLU A 106 -15.64 3.12 6.64
C GLU A 106 -14.58 4.13 7.11
N ASN A 107 -13.32 3.71 7.26
CA ASN A 107 -12.25 4.63 7.67
C ASN A 107 -11.82 5.56 6.52
N ARG A 108 -11.99 5.12 5.27
CA ARG A 108 -11.67 5.87 4.05
C ARG A 108 -10.25 6.40 4.02
N ARG A 109 -9.33 5.80 4.76
CA ARG A 109 -7.95 6.26 4.77
C ARG A 109 -7.21 5.74 3.55
N THR A 110 -6.06 6.33 3.32
CA THR A 110 -5.19 5.97 2.22
C THR A 110 -3.77 5.83 2.73
N LEU A 111 -3.05 4.82 2.23
CA LEU A 111 -1.66 4.59 2.56
C LEU A 111 -0.79 5.03 1.37
N TYR A 112 0.04 6.05 1.58
CA TYR A 112 1.09 6.45 0.66
C TYR A 112 2.35 5.63 0.92
N VAL A 113 2.84 5.00 -0.14
CA VAL A 113 3.99 4.11 -0.14
C VAL A 113 5.06 4.73 -1.03
N PRO A 114 6.21 5.14 -0.48
CA PRO A 114 7.27 5.75 -1.28
C PRO A 114 7.91 4.75 -2.25
N GLU A 115 8.73 5.29 -3.15
CA GLU A 115 9.65 4.49 -3.96
C GLU A 115 10.59 3.67 -3.07
N MET A 116 11.01 2.50 -3.56
CA MET A 116 11.88 1.58 -2.81
C MET A 116 11.27 1.05 -1.50
N PHE A 117 9.95 0.93 -1.44
CA PHE A 117 9.23 0.16 -0.42
C PHE A 117 8.59 -1.07 -1.03
N ALA A 118 8.71 -2.21 -0.35
CA ALA A 118 7.86 -3.36 -0.64
C ALA A 118 6.49 -3.15 -0.01
N HIS A 119 5.44 -3.58 -0.71
CA HIS A 119 4.07 -3.51 -0.21
C HIS A 119 3.33 -4.84 -0.43
N GLY A 120 2.39 -5.14 0.44
CA GLY A 120 1.48 -6.25 0.29
C GLY A 120 0.24 -6.04 1.15
N TYR A 121 -0.79 -6.84 0.93
CA TYR A 121 -1.99 -6.77 1.77
C TYR A 121 -2.65 -8.13 1.94
N GLN A 122 -3.35 -8.27 3.06
CA GLN A 122 -4.20 -9.42 3.37
C GLN A 122 -5.66 -8.97 3.48
N THR A 123 -6.56 -9.63 2.76
CA THR A 123 -8.00 -9.40 2.90
C THR A 123 -8.48 -9.84 4.27
N GLN A 124 -9.20 -8.98 4.98
CA GLN A 124 -9.75 -9.25 6.31
C GLN A 124 -11.19 -9.76 6.25
N MET A 125 -11.77 -9.85 5.06
CA MET A 125 -13.11 -10.36 4.80
C MET A 125 -13.24 -10.81 3.34
N ASP A 126 -14.33 -11.49 3.01
CA ASP A 126 -14.61 -11.86 1.63
C ASP A 126 -14.94 -10.63 0.77
N ASN A 127 -14.67 -10.73 -0.54
CA ASN A 127 -15.04 -9.77 -1.56
C ASN A 127 -14.48 -8.35 -1.31
N CYS A 128 -13.16 -8.26 -1.09
CA CYS A 128 -12.45 -7.01 -0.87
C CYS A 128 -11.95 -6.38 -2.17
N GLU A 129 -11.87 -5.05 -2.19
CA GLU A 129 -11.26 -4.26 -3.27
C GLU A 129 -10.11 -3.41 -2.75
N ALA A 130 -8.98 -3.47 -3.44
CA ALA A 130 -7.89 -2.51 -3.29
C ALA A 130 -7.79 -1.66 -4.56
N LEU A 131 -8.05 -0.36 -4.44
CA LEU A 131 -7.86 0.65 -5.47
C LEU A 131 -6.55 1.38 -5.19
N TYR A 132 -5.68 1.50 -6.18
CA TYR A 132 -4.42 2.20 -5.99
C TYR A 132 -3.92 2.94 -7.21
N GLN A 133 -3.27 4.07 -6.95
CA GLN A 133 -2.56 4.88 -7.94
C GLN A 133 -1.08 4.53 -7.88
N VAL A 134 -0.40 4.50 -9.02
CA VAL A 134 1.04 4.27 -9.11
C VAL A 134 1.71 5.38 -9.93
N SER A 135 2.92 5.76 -9.51
CA SER A 135 3.64 6.88 -10.12
C SER A 135 4.44 6.54 -11.37
N GLU A 136 4.53 5.25 -11.71
CA GLU A 136 5.31 4.74 -12.85
C GLU A 136 4.56 3.59 -13.52
N PHE A 137 4.85 3.32 -14.78
CA PHE A 137 4.29 2.18 -15.49
C PHE A 137 4.87 0.85 -15.00
N TYR A 138 4.07 -0.21 -15.12
CA TYR A 138 4.57 -1.56 -14.93
C TYR A 138 5.68 -1.86 -15.93
N THR A 139 6.87 -2.17 -15.43
CA THR A 139 8.06 -2.44 -16.24
C THR A 139 8.56 -3.85 -15.95
N PRO A 140 8.25 -4.84 -16.83
CA PRO A 140 8.78 -6.18 -16.71
C PRO A 140 10.31 -6.18 -16.52
N GLY A 141 10.80 -6.90 -15.51
CA GLY A 141 12.23 -6.98 -15.17
C GLY A 141 12.70 -5.96 -14.12
N CYS A 142 11.97 -4.86 -13.90
CA CYS A 142 12.20 -3.96 -12.76
C CYS A 142 11.38 -4.37 -11.54
N GLU A 143 10.35 -5.19 -11.72
CA GLU A 143 9.60 -5.80 -10.63
C GLU A 143 10.52 -6.70 -9.79
N LYS A 144 10.42 -6.52 -8.48
CA LYS A 144 10.97 -7.39 -7.46
C LYS A 144 9.86 -7.71 -6.48
N GLY A 145 10.08 -8.78 -5.73
CA GLY A 145 9.26 -9.06 -4.59
C GLY A 145 10.06 -9.65 -3.46
N LEU A 146 9.38 -9.74 -2.33
CA LEU A 146 9.90 -10.28 -1.10
C LEU A 146 8.85 -11.18 -0.49
N ARG A 147 9.30 -12.28 0.11
CA ARG A 147 8.42 -13.24 0.74
C ARG A 147 7.66 -12.61 1.90
N TYR A 148 6.35 -12.85 1.99
CA TYR A 148 5.47 -12.27 3.01
C TYR A 148 5.75 -12.79 4.44
N ASP A 149 6.30 -14.00 4.55
CA ASP A 149 6.62 -14.71 5.79
C ASP A 149 8.14 -14.78 6.04
N ASP A 150 8.88 -13.79 5.54
CA ASP A 150 10.30 -13.68 5.85
C ASP A 150 10.54 -13.54 7.37
N PRO A 151 11.28 -14.48 7.99
CA PRO A 151 11.47 -14.48 9.44
C PRO A 151 12.29 -13.28 9.94
N THR A 152 13.11 -12.67 9.07
CA THR A 152 13.91 -11.48 9.41
C THR A 152 13.02 -10.26 9.64
N LEU A 153 11.91 -10.18 8.92
CA LEU A 153 10.96 -9.07 9.01
C LEU A 153 9.95 -9.24 10.15
N GLY A 154 9.61 -10.48 10.49
CA GLY A 154 8.69 -10.78 11.59
C GLY A 154 7.31 -10.13 11.42
N ILE A 155 6.77 -10.14 10.19
CA ILE A 155 5.48 -9.50 9.89
C ILE A 155 4.35 -10.27 10.59
N ALA A 156 3.63 -9.57 11.46
CA ALA A 156 2.46 -10.10 12.14
C ALA A 156 1.22 -9.93 11.24
N TRP A 157 0.92 -10.94 10.43
CA TRP A 157 -0.32 -10.98 9.65
C TRP A 157 -1.52 -11.33 10.57
N PRO A 158 -2.63 -10.60 10.48
CA PRO A 158 -3.76 -10.76 11.42
C PRO A 158 -4.52 -12.08 11.24
N LEU A 159 -4.45 -12.71 10.07
CA LEU A 159 -5.11 -13.98 9.75
C LEU A 159 -4.12 -14.99 9.18
N PRO A 160 -4.40 -16.30 9.28
CA PRO A 160 -3.73 -17.29 8.46
C PRO A 160 -3.89 -16.99 6.97
N VAL A 161 -2.85 -17.22 6.18
CA VAL A 161 -2.95 -17.07 4.72
C VAL A 161 -3.82 -18.17 4.14
N SER A 162 -4.92 -17.78 3.51
CA SER A 162 -5.88 -18.72 2.89
C SER A 162 -5.57 -18.97 1.42
N GLU A 163 -5.15 -17.94 0.69
CA GLU A 163 -4.77 -18.00 -0.72
C GLU A 163 -3.60 -17.05 -1.00
N ILE A 164 -2.67 -17.50 -1.82
CA ILE A 164 -1.51 -16.74 -2.29
C ILE A 164 -1.04 -17.35 -3.61
N THR A 165 -0.44 -16.56 -4.49
CA THR A 165 0.03 -17.06 -5.79
C THR A 165 1.38 -17.77 -5.68
N ASP A 166 1.65 -18.73 -6.57
CA ASP A 166 2.96 -19.38 -6.68
C ASP A 166 4.08 -18.37 -6.93
N LYS A 167 3.78 -17.29 -7.68
CA LYS A 167 4.71 -16.19 -7.91
C LYS A 167 5.13 -15.55 -6.59
N ASP A 168 4.15 -15.22 -5.75
CA ASP A 168 4.40 -14.55 -4.47
C ASP A 168 5.13 -15.46 -3.48
N LEU A 169 4.82 -16.77 -3.50
CA LEU A 169 5.56 -17.79 -2.75
C LEU A 169 7.00 -17.98 -3.25
N SER A 170 7.26 -17.70 -4.54
CA SER A 170 8.58 -17.89 -5.15
C SER A 170 9.57 -16.75 -4.92
N TRP A 171 9.12 -15.62 -4.37
CA TRP A 171 10.02 -14.51 -4.06
C TRP A 171 11.10 -14.93 -3.04
N PRO A 172 12.32 -14.37 -3.16
CA PRO A 172 13.40 -14.69 -2.25
C PRO A 172 13.09 -14.19 -0.83
N LEU A 173 13.77 -14.78 0.14
CA LEU A 173 13.95 -14.16 1.46
C LEU A 173 15.03 -13.07 1.35
N LEU A 174 15.06 -12.14 2.31
CA LEU A 174 16.15 -11.19 2.53
C LEU A 174 17.47 -11.88 2.88
#